data_AF-A0A640XNH1-F1
#
_entry.id   AF-A0A640XNH1-F1
#
_cell.length_a   1.000
_cell.length_b   1.000
_cell.length_c   1.000
_cell.angle_alpha   90.00
_cell.angle_beta   90.00
_cell.angle_gamma   90.00
#
_symmetry.space_group_name_H-M   'P 1'
#
loop_
_entity.id
_entity.type
_entity.pdbx_description
1 polymer ?
#
loop_
_entity_poly.entity_id
_entity_poly.type
_entity_poly.pdbx_seq_one_letter_code
_entity_poly.pdbx_strand_id
1 'polypeptide(L)'
;MNTSLIEKFTEKITYGKKEHLERFYEIFSARGFLLELDRDSGKIRLSDDSHREDGEFLEVLRNIDYKKIYNKPHQDAIDKHDNEDSLQNRHVYFDHIDTQLYDTNNNQYVIELFTNEIPVDLFRLNWERDRYGRFDHFMTYGQLPAIRVYDLEPFIARLVKSISSLGISTWSSCEGHWGEPAYIVFDGRYHRLWFQAIFNTFIAGKLNLVCKWDWLGWDERCIMSSPGGDILELYLEIQDVARLIYDHRILLNNAKKQVCTLLTHKHKGMNQKALLNTFEDYLNGQFR
;
A
#
# COMPACT_ATOMS: atom_id res chain seq x y z
N MET A 1 -8.35 8.12 -17.27
CA MET A 1 -9.28 7.94 -16.14
C MET A 1 -10.44 8.93 -16.25
N ASN A 2 -11.65 8.60 -15.79
CA ASN A 2 -12.80 9.52 -15.85
C ASN A 2 -12.71 10.55 -14.72
N THR A 3 -12.62 11.84 -15.04
CA THR A 3 -12.54 12.95 -14.07
C THR A 3 -13.67 12.91 -13.03
N SER A 4 -14.89 12.59 -13.46
CA SER A 4 -16.05 12.51 -12.54
C SER A 4 -15.96 11.38 -11.51
N LEU A 5 -15.13 10.35 -11.76
CA LEU A 5 -14.86 9.28 -10.79
C LEU A 5 -13.94 9.78 -9.66
N ILE A 6 -12.87 10.51 -10.01
CA ILE A 6 -11.90 11.05 -9.05
C ILE A 6 -12.57 12.07 -8.13
N GLU A 7 -13.44 12.94 -8.67
CA GLU A 7 -14.22 13.89 -7.89
C GLU A 7 -15.10 13.18 -6.85
N LYS A 8 -15.94 12.23 -7.30
CA LYS A 8 -16.81 11.44 -6.41
C LYS A 8 -16.02 10.66 -5.36
N PHE A 9 -14.89 10.06 -5.76
CA PHE A 9 -14.01 9.37 -4.84
C PHE A 9 -13.48 10.31 -3.76
N THR A 10 -12.96 11.47 -4.15
CA THR A 10 -12.42 12.47 -3.22
C THR A 10 -13.49 12.97 -2.27
N GLU A 11 -14.69 13.27 -2.76
CA GLU A 11 -15.83 13.68 -1.94
C GLU A 11 -16.15 12.63 -0.87
N LYS A 12 -16.10 11.34 -1.22
CA LYS A 12 -16.38 10.24 -0.31
C LYS A 12 -15.29 10.06 0.74
N ILE A 13 -14.02 10.03 0.36
CA ILE A 13 -12.92 9.83 1.33
C ILE A 13 -12.71 11.03 2.26
N THR A 14 -13.11 12.23 1.83
CA THR A 14 -13.06 13.45 2.65
C THR A 14 -14.40 13.81 3.31
N TYR A 15 -15.39 12.91 3.25
CA TYR A 15 -16.71 13.18 3.81
C TYR A 15 -16.62 13.48 5.32
N GLY A 16 -17.21 14.61 5.74
CA GLY A 16 -17.16 15.07 7.13
C GLY A 16 -15.83 15.73 7.55
N LYS A 17 -14.79 15.72 6.71
CA LYS A 17 -13.50 16.36 6.95
C LYS A 17 -13.54 17.81 6.48
N LYS A 18 -13.84 18.72 7.42
CA LYS A 18 -14.00 20.16 7.12
C LYS A 18 -12.69 20.92 7.18
N GLU A 19 -11.75 20.46 7.98
CA GLU A 19 -10.46 21.11 8.13
C GLU A 19 -9.54 20.75 6.96
N HIS A 20 -8.80 21.75 6.47
CA HIS A 20 -7.81 21.56 5.39
C HIS A 20 -6.80 20.46 5.72
N LEU A 21 -6.34 20.43 6.96
CA LEU A 21 -5.40 19.43 7.48
C LEU A 21 -5.93 18.00 7.32
N GLU A 22 -7.18 17.76 7.72
CA GLU A 22 -7.81 16.44 7.60
C GLU A 22 -8.07 16.05 6.14
N ARG A 23 -8.47 17.01 5.30
CA ARG A 23 -8.65 16.77 3.86
C ARG A 23 -7.32 16.40 3.20
N PHE A 24 -6.24 17.12 3.51
CA PHE A 24 -4.89 16.79 3.06
C PHE A 24 -4.51 15.38 3.48
N TYR A 25 -4.69 15.04 4.76
CA TYR A 25 -4.38 13.70 5.27
C TYR A 25 -5.08 12.60 4.47
N GLU A 26 -6.40 12.70 4.27
CA GLU A 26 -7.15 11.67 3.56
C GLU A 26 -6.77 11.58 2.08
N ILE A 27 -6.63 12.72 1.39
CA ILE A 27 -6.29 12.76 -0.04
C ILE A 27 -4.89 12.19 -0.29
N PHE A 28 -3.89 12.64 0.45
CA PHE A 28 -2.51 12.18 0.25
C PHE A 28 -2.29 10.76 0.77
N SER A 29 -2.99 10.34 1.83
CA SER A 29 -2.99 8.94 2.23
C SER A 29 -3.60 8.06 1.15
N ALA A 30 -4.73 8.47 0.56
CA ALA A 30 -5.37 7.73 -0.52
C ALA A 30 -4.50 7.65 -1.77
N ARG A 31 -3.72 8.71 -2.07
CA ARG A 31 -2.71 8.72 -3.13
C ARG A 31 -1.55 7.75 -2.89
N GLY A 32 -1.36 7.28 -1.65
CA GLY A 32 -0.36 6.29 -1.26
C GLY A 32 0.73 6.79 -0.31
N PHE A 33 0.70 8.05 0.12
CA PHE A 33 1.65 8.51 1.14
C PHE A 33 1.32 7.88 2.50
N LEU A 34 2.33 7.37 3.19
CA LEU A 34 2.17 6.87 4.54
C LEU A 34 2.34 8.05 5.50
N LEU A 35 1.23 8.65 5.90
CA LEU A 35 1.21 9.84 6.73
C LEU A 35 0.89 9.50 8.18
N GLU A 36 1.42 10.31 9.08
CA GLU A 36 1.00 10.36 10.48
C GLU A 36 0.35 11.72 10.75
N LEU A 37 -0.82 11.70 11.38
CA LEU A 37 -1.54 12.89 11.83
C LEU A 37 -1.58 12.88 13.36
N ASP A 38 -0.86 13.81 13.96
CA ASP A 38 -1.00 14.14 15.37
C ASP A 38 -2.12 15.16 15.52
N ARG A 39 -3.26 14.72 16.04
CA ARG A 39 -4.46 15.56 16.24
C ARG A 39 -4.29 16.56 17.37
N ASP A 40 -3.43 16.29 18.35
CA ASP A 40 -3.23 17.17 19.50
C ASP A 40 -2.38 18.38 19.10
N SER A 41 -1.34 18.15 18.29
CA SER A 41 -0.48 19.23 17.79
C SER A 41 -0.89 19.78 16.41
N GLY A 42 -1.83 19.14 15.72
CA GLY A 42 -2.22 19.48 14.36
C GLY A 42 -1.13 19.25 13.32
N LYS A 43 -0.14 18.40 13.62
CA LYS A 43 1.00 18.13 12.75
C LYS A 43 0.75 16.93 11.87
N ILE A 44 1.09 17.07 10.59
CA ILE A 44 1.20 15.95 9.65
C ILE A 44 2.67 15.78 9.25
N ARG A 45 3.09 14.52 9.12
CA ARG A 45 4.44 14.14 8.69
C ARG A 45 4.42 12.81 7.92
N LEU A 46 5.49 12.53 7.18
CA LEU A 46 5.75 11.19 6.65
C LEU A 46 6.05 10.22 7.81
N SER A 47 5.47 9.03 7.73
CA SER A 47 5.78 7.90 8.62
C SER A 47 7.20 7.38 8.40
N ASP A 48 7.80 6.79 9.44
CA ASP A 48 9.05 6.02 9.34
C ASP A 48 8.98 4.86 8.32
N ASP A 49 7.77 4.39 7.98
CA ASP A 49 7.54 3.36 6.95
C ASP A 49 7.55 3.93 5.52
N SER A 50 7.63 5.25 5.36
CA SER A 50 7.68 5.91 4.04
C SER A 50 9.03 5.74 3.37
N HIS A 51 9.04 5.76 2.04
CA HIS A 51 10.31 5.81 1.31
C HIS A 51 10.92 7.20 1.43
N ARG A 52 12.26 7.31 1.51
CA ARG A 52 12.95 8.61 1.66
C ARG A 52 12.58 9.62 0.57
N GLU A 53 12.48 9.15 -0.67
CA GLU A 53 12.10 9.97 -1.84
C GLU A 53 10.62 10.40 -1.86
N ASP A 54 9.77 9.86 -0.98
CA ASP A 54 8.39 10.35 -0.87
C ASP A 54 8.37 11.82 -0.42
N GLY A 55 9.39 12.26 0.33
CA GLY A 55 9.57 13.67 0.70
C GLY A 55 9.77 14.58 -0.51
N GLU A 56 10.73 14.22 -1.37
CA GLU A 56 11.00 14.97 -2.60
C GLU A 56 9.78 14.96 -3.54
N PHE A 57 9.09 13.81 -3.64
CA PHE A 57 7.90 13.74 -4.47
C PHE A 57 6.79 14.67 -3.94
N LEU A 58 6.56 14.71 -2.62
CA LEU A 58 5.66 15.69 -2.02
C LEU A 58 6.07 17.13 -2.33
N GLU A 59 7.36 17.48 -2.35
CA GLU A 59 7.76 18.86 -2.68
C GLU A 59 7.38 19.25 -4.10
N VAL A 60 7.55 18.31 -5.03
CA VAL A 60 7.24 18.53 -6.44
C VAL A 60 5.73 18.65 -6.63
N LEU A 61 4.93 17.89 -5.87
CA LEU A 61 3.47 17.97 -5.89
C LEU A 61 2.92 19.32 -5.39
N ARG A 62 3.73 20.22 -4.81
CA ARG A 62 3.31 21.61 -4.55
C ARG A 62 2.92 22.34 -5.84
N ASN A 63 3.46 21.93 -7.00
CA ASN A 63 3.10 22.46 -8.30
C ASN A 63 2.36 21.41 -9.11
N ILE A 64 1.19 21.74 -9.64
CA ILE A 64 0.36 20.78 -10.36
C ILE A 64 0.94 20.31 -11.70
N ASP A 65 1.82 21.12 -12.29
CA ASP A 65 2.61 20.75 -13.48
C ASP A 65 3.77 19.79 -13.15
N TYR A 66 3.71 19.06 -12.02
CA TYR A 66 4.77 18.20 -11.51
C TYR A 66 5.31 17.24 -12.59
N LYS A 67 4.45 16.72 -13.48
CA LYS A 67 4.83 15.80 -14.57
C LYS A 67 5.84 16.41 -15.55
N LYS A 68 5.85 17.74 -15.72
CA LYS A 68 6.82 18.45 -16.57
C LYS A 68 8.17 18.65 -15.87
N ILE A 69 8.16 18.64 -14.54
CA ILE A 69 9.29 19.03 -13.69
C ILE A 69 10.01 17.78 -13.15
N TYR A 70 9.24 16.73 -12.86
CA TYR A 70 9.72 15.49 -12.26
C TYR A 70 9.85 14.40 -13.32
N ASN A 71 11.08 14.24 -13.81
CA ASN A 71 11.45 13.26 -14.81
C ASN A 71 12.37 12.17 -14.23
N LYS A 72 12.32 11.96 -12.91
CA LYS A 72 13.13 10.91 -12.29
C LYS A 72 12.76 9.57 -12.93
N PRO A 73 13.75 8.79 -13.41
CA PRO A 73 13.47 7.48 -13.95
C PRO A 73 12.91 6.58 -12.85
N HIS A 74 11.99 5.69 -13.20
CA HIS A 74 11.61 4.58 -12.31
C HIS A 74 12.84 3.69 -12.13
N GLN A 75 13.56 3.91 -11.03
CA GLN A 75 14.71 3.12 -10.62
C GLN A 75 14.29 2.00 -9.67
N ASP A 76 15.14 1.02 -9.46
CA ASP A 76 14.86 -0.02 -8.47
C ASP A 76 14.72 0.62 -7.08
N ALA A 77 13.55 0.47 -6.45
CA ALA A 77 13.28 0.96 -5.09
C ALA A 77 14.10 0.24 -3.98
N ILE A 78 15.11 -0.54 -4.37
CA ILE A 78 16.03 -1.23 -3.47
C ILE A 78 17.42 -0.68 -3.78
N ASP A 79 17.75 0.48 -3.21
CA ASP A 79 19.13 0.95 -3.21
C ASP A 79 19.88 0.18 -2.11
N LYS A 80 20.97 -0.52 -2.48
CA LYS A 80 21.82 -1.24 -1.50
C LYS A 80 22.46 -0.30 -0.49
N HIS A 81 22.44 1.01 -0.74
CA HIS A 81 22.93 2.07 0.13
C HIS A 81 21.83 2.73 1.00
N ASP A 82 20.56 2.30 0.90
CA ASP A 82 19.45 2.91 1.67
C ASP A 82 19.58 2.75 3.20
N ASN A 83 20.44 1.83 3.67
CA ASN A 83 20.59 1.52 5.10
C ASN A 83 21.86 2.08 5.76
N GLU A 84 22.82 2.65 5.02
CA GLU A 84 24.12 2.98 5.61
C GLU A 84 24.22 4.40 6.21
N ASP A 85 23.33 5.35 5.85
CA ASP A 85 23.38 6.75 6.35
C ASP A 85 21.98 7.40 6.63
N SER A 86 20.94 6.59 6.86
CA SER A 86 19.52 7.02 6.79
C SER A 86 19.09 8.16 7.72
N LEU A 87 19.79 8.40 8.83
CA LEU A 87 19.45 9.47 9.78
C LEU A 87 20.02 10.85 9.41
N GLN A 88 21.11 10.93 8.63
CA GLN A 88 21.77 12.21 8.35
C GLN A 88 21.18 12.98 7.16
N ASN A 89 20.37 12.33 6.30
CA ASN A 89 19.76 12.94 5.12
C ASN A 89 18.23 12.74 5.07
N ARG A 90 17.57 12.77 6.23
CA ARG A 90 16.11 12.61 6.30
C ARG A 90 15.43 13.90 5.83
N HIS A 91 14.51 13.78 4.87
CA HIS A 91 13.75 14.92 4.35
C HIS A 91 12.96 15.62 5.47
N VAL A 92 12.85 16.96 5.43
CA VAL A 92 12.17 17.77 6.47
C VAL A 92 10.69 17.38 6.70
N TYR A 93 10.09 16.73 5.71
CA TYR A 93 8.70 16.24 5.75
C TYR A 93 8.46 15.05 6.65
N PHE A 94 9.51 14.40 7.12
CA PHE A 94 9.38 13.43 8.19
C PHE A 94 9.23 14.06 9.57
N ASP A 95 9.55 15.35 9.72
CA ASP A 95 9.29 16.11 10.95
C ASP A 95 7.96 16.86 10.86
N HIS A 96 7.72 17.55 9.75
CA HIS A 96 6.51 18.33 9.52
C HIS A 96 6.27 18.63 8.03
N ILE A 97 5.02 18.53 7.60
CA ILE A 97 4.53 18.97 6.30
C ILE A 97 3.63 20.19 6.50
N ASP A 98 4.00 21.32 5.88
CA ASP A 98 3.10 22.47 5.76
C ASP A 98 2.03 22.17 4.70
N THR A 99 0.84 21.79 5.17
CA THR A 99 -0.27 21.40 4.29
C THR A 99 -0.86 22.57 3.51
N GLN A 100 -0.59 23.81 3.89
CA GLN A 100 -1.10 25.00 3.18
C GLN A 100 -0.41 25.20 1.82
N LEU A 101 0.72 24.52 1.58
CA LEU A 101 1.41 24.52 0.28
C LEU A 101 0.69 23.70 -0.80
N TYR A 102 -0.42 23.03 -0.46
CA TYR A 102 -1.12 22.09 -1.31
C TYR A 102 -2.59 22.49 -1.47
N ASP A 103 -3.04 22.64 -2.72
CA ASP A 103 -4.38 23.16 -3.04
C ASP A 103 -5.45 22.05 -3.05
N THR A 104 -5.65 21.40 -1.90
CA THR A 104 -6.58 20.24 -1.77
C THR A 104 -8.07 20.60 -1.86
N ASN A 105 -8.39 21.89 -2.02
CA ASN A 105 -9.77 22.35 -2.28
C ASN A 105 -10.02 22.64 -3.76
N ASN A 106 -8.98 22.62 -4.58
CA ASN A 106 -9.08 22.77 -6.02
C ASN A 106 -9.23 21.41 -6.68
N ASN A 107 -10.39 21.19 -7.31
CA ASN A 107 -10.69 19.92 -7.97
C ASN A 107 -9.65 19.58 -9.05
N GLN A 108 -9.19 20.55 -9.84
CA GLN A 108 -8.21 20.29 -10.90
C GLN A 108 -6.88 19.80 -10.30
N TYR A 109 -6.47 20.39 -9.17
CA TYR A 109 -5.29 19.94 -8.44
C TYR A 109 -5.45 18.48 -7.96
N VAL A 110 -6.58 18.17 -7.33
CA VAL A 110 -6.83 16.80 -6.86
C VAL A 110 -6.94 15.81 -8.02
N ILE A 111 -7.61 16.17 -9.12
CA ILE A 111 -7.74 15.32 -10.30
C ILE A 111 -6.35 14.92 -10.83
N GLU A 112 -5.44 15.88 -10.97
CA GLU A 112 -4.09 15.62 -11.45
C GLU A 112 -3.27 14.76 -10.50
N LEU A 113 -3.46 14.88 -9.17
CA LEU A 113 -2.83 13.98 -8.19
C LEU A 113 -3.14 12.49 -8.46
N PHE A 114 -4.37 12.19 -8.87
CA PHE A 114 -4.83 10.84 -9.15
C PHE A 114 -4.74 10.44 -10.63
N THR A 115 -4.31 11.32 -11.53
CA THR A 115 -4.20 11.00 -12.96
C THR A 115 -2.75 10.68 -13.34
N ASN A 116 -2.05 9.89 -12.52
CA ASN A 116 -0.66 9.53 -12.79
C ASN A 116 -0.61 8.52 -13.96
N GLU A 117 0.08 8.88 -15.05
CA GLU A 117 0.44 7.92 -16.09
C GLU A 117 1.86 7.46 -15.78
N ILE A 118 1.99 6.27 -15.20
CA ILE A 118 3.29 5.59 -15.13
C ILE A 118 3.57 5.11 -16.55
N PRO A 119 4.63 5.58 -17.24
CA PRO A 119 4.97 5.04 -18.55
C PRO A 119 5.26 3.54 -18.38
N VAL A 120 4.43 2.70 -19.02
CA VAL A 120 4.51 1.22 -18.93
C VAL A 120 5.92 0.71 -19.26
N ASP A 121 6.63 1.42 -20.12
CA ASP A 121 8.00 1.11 -20.58
C ASP A 121 9.06 1.20 -19.46
N LEU A 122 8.69 1.74 -18.30
CA LEU A 122 9.56 1.89 -17.13
C LEU A 122 9.21 0.92 -15.99
N PHE A 123 8.27 -0.02 -16.20
CA PHE A 123 8.06 -1.17 -15.31
C PHE A 123 9.31 -2.07 -15.33
N ARG A 124 10.30 -1.74 -14.50
CA ARG A 124 11.41 -2.66 -14.25
C ARG A 124 10.95 -3.72 -13.27
N LEU A 125 10.74 -4.91 -13.83
CA LEU A 125 10.64 -6.18 -13.12
C LEU A 125 11.85 -6.30 -12.18
N ASN A 126 11.60 -6.17 -10.88
CA ASN A 126 12.65 -6.24 -9.88
C ASN A 126 13.05 -7.71 -9.67
N TRP A 127 13.93 -8.24 -10.51
CA TRP A 127 14.42 -9.63 -10.40
C TRP A 127 15.14 -9.90 -9.07
N GLU A 128 15.67 -8.86 -8.39
CA GLU A 128 16.20 -9.02 -7.04
C GLU A 128 15.09 -9.25 -5.99
N ARG A 129 13.81 -8.90 -6.26
CA ARG A 129 12.67 -9.13 -5.35
C ARG A 129 12.19 -10.57 -5.29
N ASP A 130 12.38 -11.37 -6.34
CA ASP A 130 12.00 -12.81 -6.34
C ASP A 130 12.62 -13.56 -5.14
N ARG A 131 13.78 -13.08 -4.65
CA ARG A 131 14.42 -13.62 -3.45
C ARG A 131 13.50 -13.57 -2.22
N TYR A 132 12.67 -12.55 -2.07
CA TYR A 132 11.79 -12.39 -0.91
C TYR A 132 10.65 -13.41 -0.88
N GLY A 133 10.36 -14.09 -1.99
CA GLY A 133 9.34 -15.14 -2.04
C GLY A 133 9.76 -16.50 -1.52
N ARG A 134 11.05 -16.66 -1.16
CA ARG A 134 11.56 -17.90 -0.57
C ARG A 134 11.11 -18.04 0.89
N PHE A 135 10.79 -19.27 1.30
CA PHE A 135 10.34 -19.58 2.66
C PHE A 135 11.26 -19.02 3.74
N ASP A 136 12.58 -19.24 3.59
CA ASP A 136 13.57 -18.82 4.59
C ASP A 136 13.65 -17.29 4.69
N HIS A 137 13.37 -16.57 3.59
CA HIS A 137 13.29 -15.11 3.59
C HIS A 137 11.96 -14.62 4.19
N PHE A 138 10.83 -15.25 3.86
CA PHE A 138 9.53 -14.95 4.48
C PHE A 138 9.61 -14.98 6.01
N MET A 139 10.35 -15.95 6.57
CA MET A 139 10.57 -16.07 8.01
C MET A 139 11.53 -15.03 8.60
N THR A 140 12.53 -14.59 7.83
CA THR A 140 13.63 -13.77 8.34
C THR A 140 13.32 -12.27 8.24
N TYR A 141 12.67 -11.83 7.16
CA TYR A 141 12.44 -10.41 6.90
C TYR A 141 11.12 -9.93 7.50
N GLY A 142 11.21 -9.20 8.61
CA GLY A 142 10.07 -8.49 9.24
C GLY A 142 9.77 -7.12 8.63
N GLN A 143 10.71 -6.57 7.85
CA GLN A 143 10.57 -5.34 7.10
C GLN A 143 11.15 -5.54 5.70
N LEU A 144 10.52 -4.90 4.72
CA LEU A 144 10.95 -4.86 3.34
C LEU A 144 11.42 -3.45 3.00
N PRO A 145 12.21 -3.26 1.94
CA PRO A 145 12.50 -1.94 1.41
C PRO A 145 11.19 -1.17 1.14
N ALA A 146 11.15 0.08 1.58
CA ALA A 146 9.99 0.94 1.38
C ALA A 146 9.71 1.13 -0.12
N ILE A 147 8.46 1.40 -0.48
CA ILE A 147 8.05 1.58 -1.87
C ILE A 147 7.72 3.06 -2.10
N ARG A 148 8.27 3.63 -3.16
CA ARG A 148 8.00 5.02 -3.57
C ARG A 148 6.56 5.17 -4.03
N VAL A 149 5.90 6.25 -3.63
CA VAL A 149 4.52 6.55 -4.08
C VAL A 149 4.46 6.80 -5.58
N TYR A 150 5.50 7.41 -6.16
CA TYR A 150 5.54 7.75 -7.58
C TYR A 150 5.56 6.51 -8.50
N ASP A 151 6.04 5.37 -8.02
CA ASP A 151 6.08 4.10 -8.77
C ASP A 151 4.75 3.34 -8.75
N LEU A 152 3.73 3.86 -8.07
CA LEU A 152 2.46 3.16 -7.86
C LEU A 152 1.28 3.91 -8.48
N GLU A 153 0.37 3.14 -9.05
CA GLU A 153 -0.92 3.63 -9.52
C GLU A 153 -1.75 4.18 -8.34
N PRO A 154 -2.35 5.38 -8.46
CA PRO A 154 -2.89 6.12 -7.32
C PRO A 154 -3.91 5.37 -6.46
N PHE A 155 -4.85 4.64 -7.05
CA PHE A 155 -5.97 4.02 -6.33
C PHE A 155 -5.60 2.72 -5.61
N ILE A 156 -4.49 2.08 -5.99
CA ILE A 156 -3.98 0.88 -5.32
C ILE A 156 -2.74 1.14 -4.45
N ALA A 157 -2.08 2.30 -4.62
CA ALA A 157 -0.82 2.63 -3.96
C ALA A 157 -0.85 2.47 -2.44
N ARG A 158 -1.91 2.98 -1.80
CA ARG A 158 -2.07 2.87 -0.34
C ARG A 158 -2.12 1.41 0.09
N LEU A 159 -2.88 0.56 -0.61
CA LEU A 159 -3.00 -0.86 -0.29
C LEU A 159 -1.66 -1.58 -0.40
N VAL A 160 -0.93 -1.38 -1.50
CA VAL A 160 0.40 -1.98 -1.72
C VAL A 160 1.37 -1.58 -0.60
N LYS A 161 1.41 -0.30 -0.23
CA LYS A 161 2.30 0.18 0.84
C LYS A 161 1.87 -0.30 2.23
N SER A 162 0.56 -0.35 2.51
CA SER A 162 0.02 -0.95 3.73
C SER A 162 0.42 -2.43 3.84
N ILE A 163 0.31 -3.21 2.77
CA ILE A 163 0.74 -4.62 2.73
C ILE A 163 2.25 -4.74 2.95
N SER A 164 3.05 -3.90 2.30
CA SER A 164 4.51 -3.87 2.47
C SER A 164 4.93 -3.60 3.92
N SER A 165 4.18 -2.74 4.64
CA SER A 165 4.43 -2.46 6.07
C SER A 165 4.28 -3.68 6.99
N LEU A 166 3.63 -4.76 6.51
CA LEU A 166 3.53 -6.05 7.21
C LEU A 166 4.70 -6.99 6.89
N GLY A 167 5.69 -6.53 6.12
CA GLY A 167 6.75 -7.34 5.56
C GLY A 167 6.23 -8.34 4.50
N ILE A 168 5.15 -8.00 3.80
CA ILE A 168 4.59 -8.81 2.72
C ILE A 168 5.06 -8.25 1.38
N SER A 169 5.73 -9.08 0.60
CA SER A 169 6.36 -8.63 -0.65
C SER A 169 5.43 -8.85 -1.84
N THR A 170 5.33 -7.82 -2.68
CA THR A 170 4.53 -7.78 -3.91
C THR A 170 5.41 -7.32 -5.07
N TRP A 171 5.24 -7.91 -6.26
CA TRP A 171 6.06 -7.57 -7.43
C TRP A 171 5.33 -6.76 -8.50
N SER A 172 4.01 -6.95 -8.62
CA SER A 172 3.18 -6.19 -9.56
C SER A 172 1.81 -5.98 -8.94
N SER A 173 1.20 -4.84 -9.22
CA SER A 173 -0.15 -4.49 -8.79
C SER A 173 -0.72 -3.48 -9.76
N CYS A 174 -2.02 -3.53 -9.98
CA CYS A 174 -2.73 -2.63 -10.87
C CYS A 174 -4.08 -2.27 -10.27
N GLU A 175 -4.50 -1.02 -10.38
CA GLU A 175 -5.80 -0.52 -9.95
C GLU A 175 -6.94 -0.90 -10.91
N GLY A 176 -6.64 -1.60 -12.00
CA GLY A 176 -7.60 -2.05 -13.00
C GLY A 176 -7.81 -1.00 -14.08
N HIS A 177 -7.39 -1.32 -15.30
CA HIS A 177 -7.55 -0.47 -16.47
C HIS A 177 -7.91 -1.32 -17.71
N TRP A 178 -8.50 -0.70 -18.72
CA TRP A 178 -8.86 -1.34 -20.01
C TRP A 178 -9.78 -2.58 -19.91
N GLY A 179 -10.65 -2.61 -18.89
CA GLY A 179 -11.59 -3.72 -18.68
C GLY A 179 -11.04 -4.87 -17.84
N GLU A 180 -9.77 -4.79 -17.43
CA GLU A 180 -9.18 -5.72 -16.47
C GLU A 180 -9.48 -5.30 -15.03
N PRO A 181 -9.72 -6.25 -14.11
CA PRO A 181 -9.94 -5.96 -12.70
C PRO A 181 -8.66 -5.50 -12.00
N ALA A 182 -8.81 -4.84 -10.85
CA ALA A 182 -7.68 -4.51 -9.99
C ALA A 182 -7.03 -5.79 -9.47
N TYR A 183 -5.71 -5.79 -9.26
CA TYR A 183 -5.02 -6.95 -8.72
C TYR A 183 -3.75 -6.60 -7.94
N ILE A 184 -3.34 -7.55 -7.09
CA ILE A 184 -2.02 -7.60 -6.45
C ILE A 184 -1.40 -8.95 -6.75
N VAL A 185 -0.14 -8.97 -7.16
CA VAL A 185 0.66 -10.17 -7.30
C VAL A 185 1.74 -10.20 -6.24
N PHE A 186 1.79 -11.30 -5.50
CA PHE A 186 2.70 -11.48 -4.37
C PHE A 186 4.00 -12.14 -4.84
N ASP A 187 5.11 -11.83 -4.18
CA ASP A 187 6.38 -12.56 -4.38
C ASP A 187 6.26 -13.96 -3.77
N GLY A 188 5.58 -14.88 -4.45
CA GLY A 188 5.46 -16.27 -4.04
C GLY A 188 4.40 -16.56 -2.99
N ARG A 189 4.13 -17.86 -2.83
CA ARG A 189 2.96 -18.38 -2.11
C ARG A 189 2.87 -18.01 -0.63
N TYR A 190 4.00 -17.86 0.06
CA TYR A 190 4.01 -17.63 1.51
C TYR A 190 3.45 -16.24 1.84
N HIS A 191 3.82 -15.23 1.06
CA HIS A 191 3.31 -13.87 1.17
C HIS A 191 1.83 -13.81 0.84
N ARG A 192 1.40 -14.42 -0.28
CA ARG A 192 -0.02 -14.48 -0.65
C ARG A 192 -0.86 -15.19 0.42
N LEU A 193 -0.44 -16.37 0.86
CA LEU A 193 -1.17 -17.15 1.86
C LEU A 193 -1.23 -16.45 3.21
N TRP A 194 -0.16 -15.78 3.61
CA TRP A 194 -0.16 -14.98 4.83
C TRP A 194 -1.12 -13.80 4.74
N PHE A 195 -1.11 -13.07 3.61
CA PHE A 195 -2.08 -12.00 3.39
C PHE A 195 -3.52 -12.51 3.34
N GLN A 196 -3.77 -13.65 2.66
CA GLN A 196 -5.08 -14.29 2.64
C GLN A 196 -5.55 -14.67 4.05
N ALA A 197 -4.66 -15.20 4.89
CA ALA A 197 -4.99 -15.52 6.28
C ALA A 197 -5.37 -14.27 7.09
N ILE A 198 -4.60 -13.18 6.95
CA ILE A 198 -4.95 -11.88 7.57
C ILE A 198 -6.30 -11.39 7.04
N PHE A 199 -6.53 -11.51 5.74
CA PHE A 199 -7.77 -11.07 5.11
C PHE A 199 -8.98 -11.81 5.70
N ASN A 200 -8.90 -13.14 5.74
CA ASN A 200 -9.99 -13.99 6.21
C ASN A 200 -10.26 -13.83 7.72
N THR A 201 -9.21 -13.69 8.54
CA THR A 201 -9.33 -13.74 10.00
C THR A 201 -9.47 -12.36 10.65
N PHE A 202 -8.87 -11.33 10.06
CA PHE A 202 -8.82 -9.99 10.64
C PHE A 202 -9.66 -9.00 9.83
N ILE A 203 -9.42 -8.88 8.52
CA ILE A 203 -10.05 -7.84 7.69
C ILE A 203 -11.54 -8.10 7.52
N ALA A 204 -11.91 -9.32 7.10
CA ALA A 204 -13.31 -9.72 6.89
C ALA A 204 -14.15 -9.69 8.18
N GLY A 205 -13.52 -9.79 9.35
CA GLY A 205 -14.19 -9.65 10.64
C GLY A 205 -14.38 -8.20 11.10
N LYS A 206 -13.71 -7.24 10.46
CA LYS A 206 -13.71 -5.81 10.84
C LYS A 206 -14.40 -4.91 9.83
N LEU A 207 -14.47 -5.32 8.56
CA LEU A 207 -15.09 -4.56 7.48
C LEU A 207 -16.29 -5.31 6.89
N ASN A 208 -17.27 -4.55 6.43
CA ASN A 208 -18.37 -5.09 5.62
C ASN A 208 -17.97 -5.05 4.14
N LEU A 209 -17.26 -6.10 3.70
CA LEU A 209 -16.74 -6.22 2.34
C LEU A 209 -17.87 -6.54 1.35
N VAL A 210 -17.97 -5.75 0.29
CA VAL A 210 -18.94 -5.91 -0.81
C VAL A 210 -18.23 -6.40 -2.08
N CYS A 211 -16.97 -6.02 -2.28
CA CYS A 211 -16.19 -6.48 -3.43
C CYS A 211 -15.74 -7.93 -3.27
N LYS A 212 -15.45 -8.55 -4.41
CA LYS A 212 -14.84 -9.89 -4.46
C LYS A 212 -13.33 -9.78 -4.42
N TRP A 213 -12.72 -10.64 -3.62
CA TRP A 213 -11.28 -10.81 -3.48
C TRP A 213 -10.93 -12.26 -3.84
N ASP A 214 -10.64 -12.50 -5.11
CA ASP A 214 -10.42 -13.82 -5.67
C ASP A 214 -8.94 -14.20 -5.64
N TRP A 215 -8.63 -15.30 -4.95
CA TRP A 215 -7.27 -15.78 -4.73
C TRP A 215 -6.85 -16.79 -5.79
N LEU A 216 -5.95 -16.39 -6.69
CA LEU A 216 -5.43 -17.23 -7.77
C LEU A 216 -4.07 -17.81 -7.39
N GLY A 217 -4.02 -19.13 -7.23
CA GLY A 217 -2.81 -19.82 -6.78
C GLY A 217 -1.76 -20.11 -7.86
N TRP A 218 -2.03 -19.85 -9.14
CA TRP A 218 -1.13 -20.19 -10.25
C TRP A 218 -0.07 -19.12 -10.53
N ASP A 219 -0.38 -17.86 -10.26
CA ASP A 219 0.54 -16.73 -10.34
C ASP A 219 0.63 -15.95 -9.02
N GLU A 220 0.11 -16.53 -7.95
CA GLU A 220 0.08 -15.93 -6.62
C GLU A 220 -0.59 -14.54 -6.61
N ARG A 221 -1.72 -14.41 -7.30
CA ARG A 221 -2.47 -13.16 -7.46
C ARG A 221 -3.70 -13.11 -6.55
N CYS A 222 -4.07 -11.91 -6.13
CA CYS A 222 -5.41 -11.57 -5.65
C CYS A 222 -6.06 -10.60 -6.63
N ILE A 223 -7.21 -10.98 -7.18
CA ILE A 223 -8.02 -10.12 -8.06
C ILE A 223 -9.14 -9.49 -7.23
N MET A 224 -9.33 -8.19 -7.42
CA MET A 224 -10.36 -7.39 -6.75
C MET A 224 -11.36 -6.87 -7.77
N SER A 225 -12.65 -7.10 -7.54
CA SER A 225 -13.70 -6.62 -8.44
C SER A 225 -14.99 -6.30 -7.70
N SER A 226 -15.69 -5.24 -8.10
CA SER A 226 -17.07 -5.01 -7.68
C SER A 226 -18.00 -5.99 -8.43
N PRO A 227 -18.91 -6.71 -7.74
CA PRO A 227 -19.87 -7.61 -8.39
C PRO A 227 -20.72 -6.95 -9.48
N GLY A 228 -21.00 -5.64 -9.35
CA GLY A 228 -21.76 -4.85 -10.31
C GLY A 228 -20.90 -4.08 -11.32
N GLY A 229 -19.57 -4.18 -11.23
CA GLY A 229 -18.65 -3.38 -12.03
C GLY A 229 -18.55 -1.90 -11.59
N ASP A 230 -19.03 -1.56 -10.39
CA ASP A 230 -18.88 -0.20 -9.84
C ASP A 230 -17.44 0.02 -9.38
N ILE A 231 -16.69 0.78 -10.19
CA ILE A 231 -15.28 1.10 -9.92
C ILE A 231 -15.14 2.00 -8.68
N LEU A 232 -16.11 2.89 -8.42
CA LEU A 232 -16.06 3.75 -7.24
C LEU A 232 -16.16 2.92 -5.96
N GLU A 233 -17.07 1.95 -5.94
CA GLU A 233 -17.21 0.99 -4.83
C GLU A 233 -15.90 0.22 -4.60
N LEU A 234 -15.30 -0.29 -5.68
CA LEU A 234 -14.02 -1.00 -5.62
C LEU A 234 -12.92 -0.13 -5.00
N TYR A 235 -12.74 1.11 -5.47
CA TYR A 235 -11.69 1.99 -4.96
C TYR A 235 -11.93 2.39 -3.50
N LEU A 236 -13.18 2.60 -3.08
CA LEU A 236 -13.48 2.90 -1.69
C LEU A 236 -13.17 1.71 -0.77
N GLU A 237 -13.52 0.49 -1.16
CA GLU A 237 -13.21 -0.70 -0.37
C GLU A 237 -11.70 -0.96 -0.28
N ILE A 238 -10.97 -0.81 -1.39
CA ILE A 238 -9.49 -0.88 -1.40
C ILE A 238 -8.89 0.09 -0.37
N GLN A 239 -9.41 1.31 -0.28
CA GLN A 239 -8.93 2.32 0.66
C GLN A 239 -9.27 1.97 2.12
N ASP A 240 -10.46 1.43 2.38
CA ASP A 240 -10.84 1.02 3.74
C ASP A 240 -10.00 -0.16 4.23
N VAL A 241 -9.76 -1.15 3.35
CA VAL A 241 -8.83 -2.26 3.62
C VAL A 241 -7.42 -1.74 3.88
N ALA A 242 -6.92 -0.86 3.02
CA ALA A 242 -5.58 -0.28 3.16
C ALA A 242 -5.40 0.52 4.45
N ARG A 243 -6.41 1.32 4.84
CA ARG A 243 -6.44 2.08 6.08
C ARG A 243 -6.42 1.13 7.29
N LEU A 244 -7.30 0.13 7.31
CA LEU A 244 -7.38 -0.83 8.41
C LEU A 244 -6.05 -1.56 8.63
N ILE A 245 -5.41 -2.02 7.55
CA ILE A 245 -4.11 -2.69 7.61
C ILE A 245 -3.06 -1.76 8.22
N TYR A 246 -2.96 -0.53 7.71
CA TYR A 246 -1.92 0.40 8.13
C TYR A 246 -2.08 0.84 9.60
N ASP A 247 -3.31 1.07 10.03
CA ASP A 247 -3.62 1.45 11.41
C ASP A 247 -3.27 0.32 12.40
N HIS A 248 -3.32 -0.93 11.95
CA HIS A 248 -3.00 -2.12 12.76
C HIS A 248 -1.66 -2.77 12.40
N ARG A 249 -0.80 -2.09 11.61
CA ARG A 249 0.42 -2.69 11.07
C ARG A 249 1.37 -3.22 12.14
N ILE A 250 1.50 -2.52 13.27
CA ILE A 250 2.36 -2.94 14.40
C ILE A 250 1.86 -4.28 14.96
N LEU A 251 0.55 -4.40 15.19
CA LEU A 251 -0.08 -5.62 15.69
C LEU A 251 0.11 -6.77 14.69
N LEU A 252 -0.21 -6.53 13.42
CA LEU A 252 -0.13 -7.54 12.35
C LEU A 252 1.30 -7.99 12.08
N ASN A 253 2.28 -7.08 12.11
CA ASN A 253 3.70 -7.40 11.96
C ASN A 253 4.20 -8.21 13.16
N ASN A 254 3.79 -7.85 14.39
CA ASN A 254 4.13 -8.65 15.58
C ASN A 254 3.53 -10.06 15.50
N ALA A 255 2.30 -10.21 15.02
CA ALA A 255 1.71 -11.52 14.77
C ALA A 255 2.52 -12.32 13.75
N LYS A 256 2.96 -11.70 12.63
CA LYS A 256 3.85 -12.35 11.66
C LYS A 256 5.13 -12.84 12.32
N LYS A 257 5.83 -11.99 13.08
CA LYS A 257 7.07 -12.33 13.78
C LYS A 257 6.89 -13.53 14.70
N GLN A 258 5.80 -13.58 15.46
CA GLN A 258 5.49 -14.72 16.32
C GLN A 258 5.22 -15.99 15.51
N VAL A 259 4.39 -15.91 14.47
CA VAL A 259 4.11 -17.06 13.59
C VAL A 259 5.38 -17.61 12.96
N CYS A 260 6.26 -16.74 12.43
CA CYS A 260 7.52 -17.14 11.82
C CYS A 260 8.41 -17.95 12.78
N THR A 261 8.35 -17.72 14.09
CA THR A 261 9.10 -18.52 15.08
C THR A 261 8.59 -19.95 15.25
N LEU A 262 7.35 -20.22 14.84
CA LEU A 262 6.70 -21.54 14.91
C LEU A 262 6.87 -22.34 13.61
N LEU A 263 7.28 -21.68 12.52
CA LEU A 263 7.45 -22.30 11.22
C LEU A 263 8.71 -23.17 11.16
N THR A 264 8.62 -24.23 10.37
CA THR A 264 9.66 -25.27 10.25
C THR A 264 9.69 -25.82 8.83
N HIS A 265 10.67 -26.66 8.50
CA HIS A 265 10.73 -27.31 7.18
C HIS A 265 9.48 -28.13 6.82
N LYS A 266 8.70 -28.59 7.81
CA LYS A 266 7.40 -29.24 7.53
C LYS A 266 6.45 -28.29 6.80
N HIS A 267 6.40 -27.02 7.24
CA HIS A 267 5.56 -25.99 6.64
C HIS A 267 6.03 -25.61 5.22
N LYS A 268 7.34 -25.61 4.98
CA LYS A 268 7.93 -25.43 3.64
C LYS A 268 7.42 -26.46 2.63
N GLY A 269 7.10 -27.68 3.08
CA GLY A 269 6.59 -28.76 2.24
C GLY A 269 5.07 -28.83 2.11
N MET A 270 4.31 -28.00 2.84
CA MET A 270 2.85 -28.07 2.82
C MET A 270 2.28 -27.60 1.47
N ASN A 271 1.11 -28.17 1.11
CA ASN A 271 0.30 -27.63 0.04
C ASN A 271 -0.38 -26.31 0.48
N GLN A 272 -0.88 -25.52 -0.48
CA GLN A 272 -1.42 -24.19 -0.22
C GLN A 272 -2.58 -24.20 0.81
N LYS A 273 -3.49 -25.17 0.71
CA LYS A 273 -4.64 -25.28 1.63
C LYS A 273 -4.22 -25.57 3.07
N ALA A 274 -3.33 -26.54 3.27
CA ALA A 274 -2.85 -26.90 4.60
C ALA A 274 -2.06 -25.74 5.25
N LEU A 275 -1.26 -25.03 4.45
CA LEU A 275 -0.50 -23.89 4.93
C LEU A 275 -1.39 -22.68 5.25
N LEU A 276 -2.42 -22.42 4.43
CA LEU A 276 -3.42 -21.39 4.72
C LEU A 276 -4.08 -21.63 6.08
N ASN A 277 -4.64 -22.83 6.27
CA ASN A 277 -5.31 -23.20 7.51
C ASN A 277 -4.36 -23.04 8.72
N THR A 278 -3.09 -23.41 8.55
CA THR A 278 -2.08 -23.26 9.60
C THR A 278 -1.86 -21.78 9.97
N PHE A 279 -1.77 -20.89 8.97
CA PHE A 279 -1.66 -19.45 9.23
C PHE A 279 -2.91 -18.87 9.88
N GLU A 280 -4.10 -19.27 9.43
CA GLU A 280 -5.37 -18.84 10.02
C GLU A 280 -5.52 -19.31 11.47
N ASP A 281 -5.16 -20.56 11.77
CA ASP A 281 -5.18 -21.11 13.13
C ASP A 281 -4.26 -20.33 14.07
N TYR A 282 -3.05 -19.99 13.60
CA TYR A 282 -2.14 -19.16 14.38
C TYR A 282 -2.68 -17.75 14.62
N LEU A 283 -3.26 -17.09 13.62
CA LEU A 283 -3.84 -15.75 13.76
C LEU A 283 -5.06 -15.73 14.67
N ASN A 284 -5.92 -16.75 14.60
CA ASN A 284 -7.05 -16.91 15.50
C ASN A 284 -6.64 -17.05 16.96
N GLY A 285 -5.43 -17.54 17.24
CA GLY A 285 -4.86 -17.55 18.60
C GLY A 285 -4.40 -16.18 19.10
N GLN A 286 -4.20 -15.20 18.22
CA GLN A 286 -3.63 -13.88 18.52
C GLN A 286 -4.68 -12.77 18.69
N PHE A 287 -5.86 -12.93 18.10
CA PHE A 287 -6.93 -11.92 18.10
C PHE A 287 -8.17 -12.30 18.93
N ARG A 288 -8.07 -13.33 19.78
CA ARG A 288 -9.09 -13.70 20.76
C ARG A 288 -8.99 -12.86 22.03
#